data_AF-A0A534YIY7-F1
#
_entry.id   AF-A0A534YIY7-F1
#
_cell.length_a   1.000
_cell.length_b   1.000
_cell.length_c   1.000
_cell.angle_alpha   90.00
_cell.angle_beta   90.00
_cell.angle_gamma   90.00
#
_symmetry.space_group_name_H-M   'P 1'
#
loop_
_entity.id
_entity.type
_entity.pdbx_description
1 polymer ?
#
loop_
_entity_poly.entity_id
_entity_poly.type
_entity_poly.pdbx_seq_one_letter_code
_entity_poly.pdbx_strand_id
1 'polypeptide(L)'
;SYPAGPTGFSPMPLRTLPFPSIVVMSTDDEYVTPERAAFFARAWGSRLFNAGRKGHINSDSRLGMWPEGFALVEELRGRPASENHPRT
;
A
#
# COMPACT_ATOMS: atom_id res chain seq x y z
N SER A 1 -14.49 17.51 6.21
CA SER A 1 -13.35 18.27 5.65
C SER A 1 -12.08 17.50 5.95
N TYR A 2 -11.16 17.38 5.00
CA TYR A 2 -9.81 16.90 5.31
C TYR A 2 -9.11 17.96 6.15
N PRO A 3 -8.37 17.59 7.21
CA PRO A 3 -7.57 18.55 7.96
C PRO A 3 -6.53 19.22 7.05
N ALA A 4 -6.05 20.40 7.43
CA ALA A 4 -4.93 21.03 6.73
C ALA A 4 -3.74 20.06 6.74
N GLY A 5 -3.44 19.50 5.57
CA GLY A 5 -2.48 18.41 5.40
C GLY A 5 -1.19 18.87 4.72
N PRO A 6 -0.20 17.97 4.62
CA PRO A 6 1.06 18.26 3.96
C PRO A 6 0.87 18.60 2.47
N THR A 7 1.57 19.62 1.98
CA THR A 7 1.62 20.02 0.57
C THR A 7 2.79 19.37 -0.17
N GLY A 8 2.70 19.22 -1.50
CA GLY A 8 3.81 18.71 -2.33
C GLY A 8 3.67 17.26 -2.81
N PHE A 9 2.61 16.55 -2.40
CA PHE A 9 2.32 15.17 -2.80
C PHE A 9 1.36 15.06 -3.99
N SER A 10 1.10 16.17 -4.67
CA SER A 10 0.22 16.24 -5.85
C SER A 10 1.00 16.67 -7.09
N PRO A 11 0.77 16.04 -8.26
CA PRO A 11 -0.14 14.91 -8.47
C PRO A 11 0.45 13.58 -7.97
N MET A 12 -0.43 12.68 -7.52
CA MET A 12 -0.02 11.31 -7.19
C MET A 12 0.38 10.57 -8.49
N PRO A 13 1.55 9.94 -8.58
CA PRO A 13 1.92 9.17 -9.76
C PRO A 13 1.00 7.95 -9.92
N LEU A 14 0.36 7.80 -11.08
CA LEU A 14 -0.55 6.70 -11.39
C LEU A 14 0.00 5.85 -12.53
N ARG A 15 1.12 5.17 -12.24
CA ARG A 15 1.80 4.27 -13.17
C ARG A 15 2.22 2.98 -12.47
N THR A 16 2.24 1.87 -13.19
CA THR A 16 2.68 0.58 -12.66
C THR A 16 4.11 0.67 -12.12
N LEU A 17 4.34 0.11 -10.94
CA LEU A 17 5.68 0.05 -10.34
C LEU A 17 6.51 -1.04 -11.05
N PRO A 18 7.81 -0.82 -11.29
CA PRO A 18 8.66 -1.77 -12.02
C PRO A 18 9.13 -2.95 -11.15
N PHE A 19 8.46 -3.25 -10.04
CA PHE A 19 8.81 -4.31 -9.09
C PHE A 19 7.56 -4.82 -8.34
N PRO A 20 7.61 -6.06 -7.79
CA PRO A 20 6.55 -6.57 -6.95
C PRO A 20 6.26 -5.64 -5.76
N SER A 21 4.99 -5.34 -5.54
CA SER A 21 4.56 -4.38 -4.50
C SER A 21 3.21 -4.77 -3.90
N ILE A 22 3.00 -4.35 -2.65
CA ILE A 22 1.75 -4.54 -1.90
C ILE A 22 1.30 -3.17 -1.38
N VAL A 23 0.04 -2.82 -1.62
CA VAL A 23 -0.62 -1.71 -0.93
C VAL A 23 -1.34 -2.28 0.27
N VAL A 24 -1.00 -1.79 1.46
CA VAL A 24 -1.69 -2.14 2.71
C VAL A 24 -2.64 -1.02 3.08
N MET A 25 -3.92 -1.36 3.27
CA MET A 25 -4.94 -0.41 3.67
C MET A 25 -5.60 -0.80 4.99
N SER A 26 -6.16 0.19 5.68
CA SER A 26 -7.09 0.03 6.77
C SER A 26 -8.48 0.47 6.34
N THR A 27 -9.53 -0.16 6.87
CA THR A 27 -10.93 0.20 6.53
C THR A 27 -11.45 1.41 7.28
N ASP A 28 -10.76 1.86 8.33
CA ASP A 28 -11.07 3.07 9.10
C ASP A 28 -9.94 4.10 9.08
N ASP A 29 -9.21 4.17 7.97
CA ASP A 29 -8.24 5.24 7.68
C ASP A 29 -8.98 6.56 7.38
N GLU A 30 -8.63 7.62 8.13
CA GLU A 30 -9.25 8.95 8.01
C GLU A 30 -8.74 9.77 6.80
N TYR A 31 -7.63 9.35 6.18
CA TYR A 31 -6.99 10.05 5.06
C TYR A 31 -7.17 9.34 3.71
N VAL A 32 -7.42 8.03 3.70
CA VAL A 32 -7.54 7.26 2.44
C VAL A 32 -8.70 6.28 2.52
N THR A 33 -9.72 6.47 1.68
CA THR A 33 -10.85 5.53 1.63
C THR A 33 -10.43 4.18 1.01
N PRO A 34 -11.14 3.09 1.32
CA PRO A 34 -10.89 1.78 0.71
C PRO A 34 -10.91 1.80 -0.83
N GLU A 35 -11.83 2.57 -1.42
CA GLU A 35 -11.95 2.71 -2.87
C GLU A 35 -10.73 3.39 -3.48
N ARG A 36 -10.18 4.40 -2.77
CA ARG A 36 -9.00 5.15 -3.22
C ARG A 36 -7.73 4.33 -3.04
N ALA A 37 -7.60 3.57 -1.95
CA ALA A 37 -6.52 2.60 -1.78
C ALA A 37 -6.55 1.52 -2.87
N ALA A 38 -7.73 0.98 -3.19
CA ALA A 38 -7.90 0.02 -4.27
C ALA A 38 -7.59 0.62 -5.66
N PHE A 39 -7.93 1.90 -5.87
CA PHE A 39 -7.54 2.63 -7.07
C PHE A 39 -6.01 2.73 -7.21
N PHE A 40 -5.29 3.11 -6.15
CA PHE A 40 -3.83 3.15 -6.17
C PHE A 40 -3.21 1.77 -6.39
N ALA A 41 -3.70 0.73 -5.70
CA ALA A 41 -3.23 -0.64 -5.91
C ALA A 41 -3.36 -1.08 -7.38
N ARG A 42 -4.50 -0.78 -8.03
CA ARG A 42 -4.68 -1.05 -9.46
C ARG A 42 -3.73 -0.23 -10.33
N ALA A 43 -3.60 1.07 -10.08
CA ALA A 43 -2.73 1.95 -10.86
C ALA A 43 -1.24 1.57 -10.76
N TRP A 44 -0.81 1.08 -9.59
CA TRP A 44 0.56 0.68 -9.33
C TRP A 44 0.86 -0.79 -9.68
N GLY A 45 -0.15 -1.56 -10.09
CA GLY A 45 0.00 -3.00 -10.33
C GLY A 45 0.31 -3.79 -9.04
N SER A 46 -0.06 -3.24 -7.89
CA SER A 46 0.23 -3.81 -6.58
C SER A 46 -0.86 -4.76 -6.12
N ARG A 47 -0.50 -5.76 -5.30
CA ARG A 47 -1.49 -6.54 -4.56
C ARG A 47 -2.11 -5.65 -3.48
N LEU A 48 -3.44 -5.66 -3.33
CA LEU A 48 -4.10 -4.97 -2.21
C LEU A 48 -4.20 -5.92 -1.00
N PHE A 49 -3.79 -5.46 0.17
CA PHE A 49 -3.97 -6.14 1.45
C PHE A 49 -4.85 -5.28 2.37
N ASN A 50 -5.95 -5.86 2.86
CA ASN A 50 -6.81 -5.23 3.84
C ASN A 50 -6.38 -5.65 5.25
N ALA A 51 -5.84 -4.72 6.03
CA ALA A 51 -5.40 -4.95 7.40
C ALA A 51 -6.55 -4.89 8.43
N GLY A 52 -7.80 -4.69 7.99
CA GLY A 52 -8.96 -4.47 8.83
C GLY A 52 -8.99 -3.05 9.39
N ARG A 53 -9.51 -2.90 10.61
CA ARG A 53 -9.66 -1.61 11.30
C ARG A 53 -8.41 -1.26 12.10
N LYS A 54 -7.47 -0.56 11.48
CA LYS A 54 -6.15 -0.20 12.04
C LYS A 54 -5.84 1.30 11.94
N GLY A 55 -6.85 2.17 11.80
CA GLY A 55 -6.65 3.61 11.64
C GLY A 55 -5.75 3.94 10.46
N HIS A 56 -4.87 4.94 10.58
CA HIS A 56 -3.92 5.31 9.54
C HIS A 56 -2.60 4.50 9.56
N ILE A 57 -2.56 3.36 10.27
CA ILE A 57 -1.38 2.45 10.35
C ILE A 57 -0.09 3.22 10.73
N ASN A 58 -0.23 4.17 11.64
CA ASN A 58 0.84 5.02 12.17
C ASN A 58 1.06 4.73 13.68
N SER A 59 1.86 5.55 14.36
CA SER A 59 2.11 5.39 15.80
C SER A 59 0.83 5.46 16.67
N ASP A 60 -0.16 6.26 16.27
CA ASP A 60 -1.44 6.38 17.00
C ASP A 60 -2.29 5.12 16.89
N SER A 61 -2.01 4.27 15.90
CA SER A 61 -2.70 2.99 15.68
C SER A 61 -2.28 1.91 16.69
N ARG A 62 -1.22 2.15 17.49
CA ARG A 62 -0.77 1.29 18.62
C ARG A 62 -0.57 -0.18 18.24
N LEU A 63 -0.01 -0.44 17.05
CA LEU A 63 0.18 -1.79 16.52
C LEU A 63 1.38 -2.55 17.11
N GLY A 64 2.25 -1.87 17.86
CA GLY A 64 3.47 -2.46 18.42
C GLY A 64 4.38 -2.98 17.30
N MET A 65 4.87 -4.21 17.46
CA MET A 65 5.72 -4.87 16.46
C MET A 65 4.98 -5.30 15.18
N TRP A 66 3.65 -5.25 15.16
CA TRP A 66 2.79 -5.63 14.02
C TRP A 66 3.31 -6.81 13.17
N PRO A 67 3.22 -8.05 13.69
CA PRO A 67 3.73 -9.25 13.01
C PRO A 67 3.15 -9.48 11.61
N GLU A 68 1.89 -9.10 11.39
CA GLU A 68 1.25 -9.22 10.08
C GLU A 68 1.93 -8.32 9.03
N GLY A 69 2.36 -7.12 9.43
CA GLY A 69 3.14 -6.23 8.57
C GLY A 69 4.49 -6.83 8.17
N PHE A 70 5.19 -7.47 9.11
CA PHE A 70 6.44 -8.18 8.82
C PHE A 70 6.25 -9.35 7.87
N ALA A 71 5.18 -10.13 8.02
CA ALA A 71 4.88 -11.23 7.12
C ALA A 71 4.72 -10.78 5.66
N LEU A 72 4.15 -9.59 5.41
CA LEU A 72 4.01 -9.01 4.07
C LEU A 72 5.36 -8.63 3.46
N VAL A 73 6.32 -8.18 4.28
CA VAL A 73 7.68 -7.89 3.82
C VAL A 73 8.41 -9.18 3.45
N GLU A 74 8.29 -10.21 4.29
CA GLU A 74 8.91 -11.52 4.01
C GLU A 74 8.32 -12.17 2.74
N GLU A 75 7.03 -12.00 2.45
CA GLU A 75 6.42 -12.39 1.16
C GLU A 75 7.13 -11.74 -0.03
N LEU A 76 7.44 -10.44 0.06
CA LEU A 76 8.14 -9.71 -1.00
C LEU A 76 9.61 -10.13 -1.12
N ARG A 77 10.26 -10.50 -0.02
CA ARG A 77 11.65 -11.04 -0.04
C ARG A 77 11.72 -12.43 -0.66
N GLY A 78 10.71 -13.27 -0.41
CA GLY A 78 10.64 -14.64 -0.91
C GLY A 78 10.22 -14.76 -2.37
N ARG A 79 9.73 -13.68 -2.99
CA ARG A 79 9.40 -13.66 -4.41
C ARG A 79 10.66 -13.43 -5.24
N PRO A 80 11.15 -14.40 -6.04
CA PRO A 80 12.07 -14.06 -7.11
C PRO A 80 11.38 -13.04 -8.02
N ALA A 81 12.09 -11.98 -8.40
CA ALA A 81 11.61 -11.07 -9.44
C ALA A 81 11.27 -11.95 -10.65
N SER A 82 9.98 -12.03 -11.00
CA SER A 82 9.54 -12.82 -12.15
C SER A 82 10.34 -12.35 -13.37
N GLU A 83 11.20 -13.22 -13.87
CA GLU A 83 11.58 -13.25 -15.28
C GLU A 83 10.27 -13.19 -16.08
N ASN A 84 9.99 -12.06 -16.69
CA ASN A 84 8.97 -11.90 -17.71
C ASN A 84 9.34 -10.68 -18.54
N HIS A 85 10.44 -10.81 -19.28
CA HIS A 85 10.65 -10.05 -20.49
C HIS A 85 10.45 -11.02 -21.67
N PRO A 86 9.27 -11.04 -22.33
CA PRO A 86 9.21 -11.61 -23.66
C PRO A 86 10.12 -10.78 -24.56
N ARG A 87 11.19 -11.41 -25.06
CA ARG A 87 11.98 -10.86 -26.16
C ARG A 87 11.07 -10.77 -27.39
N THR A 88 10.82 -9.56 -27.85
CA THR A 88 10.52 -9.23 -29.26
C THR A 88 11.20 -7.92 -29.60
#